data_AF-A0A2J9IJM8-F1
#
_entry.id   AF-A0A2J9IJM8-F1
#
_cell.length_a   1.000
_cell.length_b   1.000
_cell.length_c   1.000
_cell.angle_alpha   90.00
_cell.angle_beta   90.00
_cell.angle_gamma   90.00
#
_symmetry.space_group_name_H-M   'P 1'
#
loop_
_entity.id
_entity.type
_entity.pdbx_description
1 polymer ?
#
loop_
_entity_poly.entity_id
_entity_poly.type
_entity_poly.pdbx_seq_one_letter_code
_entity_poly.pdbx_strand_id
1 'polypeptide(L)'
;MTMMNGDGGNTFWRKVFGDRRDQRLVLREAGFSCESEAAAWAEDLVPGGTRGMSELDLIDRVRRARPDLTLTTAGYIARHTAVRSA
;
A
#
# COMPACT_ATOMS: atom_id res chain seq x y z
N MET A 1 -21.28 -16.95 25.21
CA MET A 1 -21.01 -15.49 25.25
C MET A 1 -19.72 -15.25 24.48
N THR A 2 -19.80 -15.09 23.15
CA THR A 2 -18.60 -14.97 22.31
C THR A 2 -18.05 -13.55 22.45
N MET A 3 -16.89 -13.43 23.09
CA MET A 3 -16.14 -12.18 23.16
C MET A 3 -15.71 -11.79 21.74
N MET A 4 -16.38 -10.78 21.18
CA MET A 4 -15.98 -10.08 19.97
C MET A 4 -14.71 -9.29 20.26
N ASN A 5 -13.55 -9.89 19.98
CA ASN A 5 -12.30 -9.15 19.94
C ASN A 5 -12.31 -8.24 18.70
N GLY A 6 -12.15 -6.94 18.93
CA GLY A 6 -12.20 -5.91 17.91
C GLY A 6 -11.04 -6.00 16.94
N ASP A 7 -11.29 -6.56 15.76
CA ASP A 7 -10.42 -6.50 14.58
C ASP A 7 -10.79 -5.30 13.67
N GLY A 8 -11.08 -4.16 14.29
CA GLY A 8 -11.66 -2.98 13.63
C GLY A 8 -10.68 -2.19 12.75
N GLY A 9 -9.37 -2.38 12.95
CA GLY A 9 -8.35 -1.69 12.15
C GLY A 9 -8.19 -2.27 10.74
N ASN A 10 -8.37 -3.58 10.57
CA ASN A 10 -8.08 -4.26 9.30
C ASN A 10 -9.27 -4.22 8.32
N THR A 11 -10.49 -4.02 8.82
CA THR A 11 -11.73 -3.99 8.02
C THR A 11 -11.97 -2.65 7.34
N PHE A 12 -11.57 -1.53 7.94
CA PHE A 12 -11.71 -0.21 7.32
C PHE A 12 -10.91 -0.14 6.01
N TRP A 13 -9.64 -0.53 6.04
CA TRP A 13 -8.78 -0.53 4.85
C TRP A 13 -9.23 -1.57 3.81
N ARG A 14 -9.73 -2.75 4.20
CA ARG A 14 -10.36 -3.68 3.24
C ARG A 14 -11.61 -3.11 2.57
N LYS A 15 -12.39 -2.30 3.28
CA LYS A 15 -13.55 -1.59 2.69
C LYS A 15 -13.14 -0.44 1.78
N VAL A 16 -12.14 0.34 2.17
CA VAL A 16 -11.69 1.52 1.40
C VAL A 16 -10.84 1.12 0.18
N PHE A 17 -10.06 0.04 0.29
CA PHE A 17 -9.10 -0.37 -0.74
C PHE A 17 -9.52 -1.61 -1.54
N GLY A 18 -10.72 -2.13 -1.30
CA GLY A 18 -11.28 -3.25 -2.05
C GLY A 18 -10.70 -4.63 -1.71
N ASP A 19 -11.17 -5.64 -2.45
CA ASP A 19 -10.72 -7.02 -2.32
C ASP A 19 -9.31 -7.20 -2.92
N ARG A 20 -8.58 -8.22 -2.47
CA ARG A 20 -7.18 -8.46 -2.89
C ARG A 20 -7.06 -8.71 -4.41
N ARG A 21 -8.14 -9.21 -5.03
CA ARG A 21 -8.20 -9.45 -6.47
C ARG A 21 -8.21 -8.15 -7.26
N ASP A 22 -9.02 -7.17 -6.83
CA ASP A 22 -9.03 -5.84 -7.40
C ASP A 22 -7.65 -5.19 -7.26
N GLN A 23 -7.02 -5.30 -6.08
CA GLN A 23 -5.69 -4.72 -5.82
C GLN A 23 -4.60 -5.22 -6.78
N ARG A 24 -4.58 -6.52 -7.12
CA ARG A 24 -3.65 -7.06 -8.12
C ARG A 24 -3.96 -6.58 -9.53
N LEU A 25 -5.24 -6.38 -9.86
CA LEU A 25 -5.64 -5.78 -11.14
C LEU A 25 -5.14 -4.33 -11.21
N VAL A 26 -5.37 -3.53 -10.17
CA VAL A 26 -4.97 -2.11 -10.18
C VAL A 26 -3.45 -1.94 -10.22
N LEU A 27 -2.67 -2.86 -9.62
CA LEU A 27 -1.22 -2.88 -9.77
C LEU A 27 -0.80 -3.17 -11.22
N ARG A 28 -1.47 -4.11 -11.90
CA ARG A 28 -1.20 -4.41 -13.32
C ARG A 28 -1.59 -3.26 -14.23
N GLU A 29 -2.71 -2.59 -13.97
CA GLU A 29 -3.12 -1.38 -14.70
C GLU A 29 -2.15 -0.22 -14.47
N ALA A 30 -1.57 -0.14 -13.26
CA ALA A 30 -0.47 0.77 -12.95
C ALA A 30 0.87 0.36 -13.59
N GLY A 31 0.93 -0.75 -14.32
CA GLY A 31 2.14 -1.24 -14.98
C GLY A 31 3.12 -1.99 -14.08
N PHE A 32 2.68 -2.45 -12.89
CA PHE A 32 3.46 -3.33 -12.03
C PHE A 32 3.11 -4.80 -12.28
N SER A 33 4.12 -5.65 -12.37
CA SER A 33 3.95 -7.09 -12.58
C SER A 33 3.34 -7.77 -11.35
N CYS A 34 3.80 -7.37 -10.16
CA CYS A 34 3.50 -7.98 -8.87
C CYS A 34 3.64 -6.99 -7.71
N GLU A 35 3.07 -7.35 -6.54
CA GLU A 35 3.16 -6.58 -5.29
C GLU A 35 4.61 -6.30 -4.86
N SER A 36 5.49 -7.29 -4.98
CA SER A 36 6.90 -7.16 -4.61
C SER A 36 7.65 -6.15 -5.49
N GLU A 37 7.29 -6.06 -6.77
CA GLU A 37 7.89 -5.09 -7.70
C GLU A 37 7.44 -3.67 -7.34
N ALA A 38 6.15 -3.50 -7.05
CA ALA A 38 5.60 -2.21 -6.63
C ALA A 38 6.17 -1.74 -5.28
N ALA A 39 6.35 -2.66 -4.32
CA ALA A 39 6.98 -2.36 -3.04
C ALA A 39 8.46 -2.00 -3.20
N ALA A 40 9.23 -2.76 -3.99
CA ALA A 40 10.63 -2.46 -4.27
C ALA A 40 10.79 -1.09 -4.96
N TRP A 41 9.90 -0.77 -5.91
CA TRP A 41 9.84 0.55 -6.52
C TRP A 41 9.56 1.65 -5.49
N ALA A 42 8.62 1.45 -4.57
CA ALA A 42 8.32 2.44 -3.54
C ALA A 42 9.47 2.63 -2.53
N GLU A 43 10.23 1.58 -2.22
CA GLU A 43 11.46 1.70 -1.42
C GLU A 43 12.54 2.52 -2.14
N ASP A 44 12.66 2.37 -3.47
CA ASP A 44 13.61 3.13 -4.30
C ASP A 44 13.29 4.63 -4.34
N LEU A 45 12.01 5.02 -4.21
CA LEU A 45 11.60 6.43 -4.11
C LEU A 45 12.08 7.15 -2.84
N VAL A 46 12.53 6.40 -1.84
CA VAL A 46 12.95 6.93 -0.54
C VAL A 46 14.45 6.70 -0.35
N PRO A 47 15.30 7.68 -0.70
CA PRO A 47 16.74 7.56 -0.45
C PRO A 47 16.97 7.46 1.07
N GLY A 48 17.58 6.36 1.52
CA GLY A 48 17.75 6.03 2.94
C GLY A 48 16.73 5.03 3.49
N GLY A 49 15.78 4.60 2.67
CA GLY A 49 14.77 3.59 2.99
C GLY A 49 13.51 4.15 3.66
N THR A 50 12.47 3.34 3.70
CA THR A 50 11.14 3.68 4.25
C THR A 50 11.04 3.46 5.77
N ARG A 51 12.15 3.05 6.42
CA ARG A 51 12.16 2.70 7.85
C ARG A 51 11.89 3.93 8.72
N GLY A 52 10.78 3.89 9.45
CA GLY A 52 10.34 5.02 10.30
C GLY A 52 9.51 6.08 9.57
N MET A 53 9.24 5.89 8.26
CA MET A 53 8.33 6.75 7.51
C MET A 53 6.87 6.41 7.84
N SER A 54 6.01 7.41 7.98
CA SER A 54 4.59 7.18 8.16
C SER A 54 3.96 6.69 6.85
N GLU A 55 2.91 5.87 6.95
CA GLU A 55 2.20 5.33 5.77
C GLU A 55 1.69 6.47 4.86
N LEU A 56 1.17 7.55 5.43
CA LEU A 56 0.70 8.73 4.67
C LEU A 56 1.81 9.45 3.92
N ASP A 57 3.00 9.58 4.52
CA ASP A 57 4.16 10.19 3.86
C ASP A 57 4.61 9.36 2.65
N LEU A 58 4.57 8.03 2.79
CA LEU A 58 4.88 7.12 1.69
C LEU A 58 3.82 7.18 0.58
N ILE A 59 2.54 7.26 0.94
CA ILE A 59 1.44 7.45 -0.03
C ILE A 59 1.61 8.75 -0.80
N ASP A 60 1.89 9.87 -0.11
CA ASP A 60 2.10 11.17 -0.77
C ASP A 60 3.27 11.09 -1.76
N ARG A 61 4.36 10.44 -1.36
CA ARG A 61 5.55 10.29 -2.19
C ARG A 61 5.33 9.41 -3.42
N VAL A 62 4.63 8.29 -3.25
CA VAL A 62 4.20 7.41 -4.35
C VAL A 62 3.33 8.18 -5.34
N ARG A 63 2.38 8.98 -4.85
CA ARG A 63 1.52 9.82 -5.72
C ARG A 63 2.26 10.98 -6.37
N ARG A 64 3.28 11.56 -5.74
CA ARG A 64 4.14 12.55 -6.39
C ARG A 64 4.98 11.93 -7.51
N ALA A 65 5.48 10.71 -7.31
CA ALA A 65 6.28 10.00 -8.29
C ALA A 65 5.44 9.50 -9.48
N ARG A 66 4.20 9.05 -9.21
CA ARG A 66 3.20 8.71 -10.23
C ARG A 66 1.83 9.27 -9.85
N PRO A 67 1.48 10.47 -10.33
CA PRO A 67 0.17 11.08 -10.05
C PRO A 67 -0.99 10.32 -10.69
N ASP A 68 -0.72 9.49 -11.70
CA ASP A 68 -1.68 8.59 -12.36
C ASP A 68 -2.17 7.47 -11.44
N LEU A 69 -1.46 7.19 -10.35
CA LEU A 69 -1.90 6.19 -9.38
C LEU A 69 -3.06 6.71 -8.55
N THR A 70 -4.11 5.90 -8.46
CA THR A 70 -5.21 6.17 -7.53
C THR A 70 -4.69 6.15 -6.08
N LEU A 71 -5.38 6.88 -5.20
CA LEU A 71 -5.07 6.85 -3.75
C LEU A 71 -5.12 5.42 -3.20
N THR A 72 -6.03 4.60 -3.74
CA THR A 72 -6.17 3.18 -3.44
C THR A 72 -4.90 2.40 -3.79
N THR A 73 -4.39 2.53 -5.01
CA THR A 73 -3.17 1.85 -5.44
C THR A 73 -1.95 2.32 -4.62
N ALA A 74 -1.84 3.62 -4.37
CA ALA A 74 -0.74 4.18 -3.59
C ALA A 74 -0.75 3.67 -2.14
N GLY A 75 -1.90 3.62 -1.48
CA GLY A 75 -2.03 3.06 -0.14
C GLY A 75 -1.74 1.55 -0.09
N TYR A 76 -2.14 0.81 -1.13
CA TYR A 76 -1.81 -0.60 -1.22
C TYR A 76 -0.29 -0.84 -1.28
N ILE A 77 0.40 -0.08 -2.13
CA ILE A 77 1.87 -0.14 -2.26
C ILE A 77 2.55 0.26 -0.95
N ALA A 78 2.12 1.35 -0.32
CA ALA A 78 2.70 1.83 0.93
C ALA A 78 2.57 0.81 2.07
N ARG A 79 1.39 0.20 2.22
CA ARG A 79 1.14 -0.84 3.22
C ARG A 79 1.99 -2.08 3.00
N HIS A 80 2.10 -2.55 1.76
CA HIS A 80 2.95 -3.69 1.43
C HIS A 80 4.43 -3.43 1.68
N THR A 81 4.85 -2.17 1.53
CA THR A 81 6.22 -1.73 1.84
C THR A 81 6.47 -1.71 3.34
N ALA A 82 5.55 -1.14 4.13
CA ALA A 82 5.67 -1.08 5.59
C ALA A 82 5.70 -2.48 6.26
N VAL A 83 4.94 -3.44 5.72
CA VAL A 83 4.97 -4.84 6.19
C VAL A 83 6.32 -5.53 5.91
N ARG A 84 7.05 -5.11 4.87
CA ARG A 84 8.36 -5.69 4.51
C ARG A 84 9.51 -5.10 5.33
N SER A 85 9.37 -3.85 5.77
CA SER A 85 10.39 -3.12 6.53
C SER A 85 10.34 -3.36 8.04
N ALA A 86 9.35 -4.12 8.54
CA ALA A 86 9.19 -4.54 9.94
C ALA A 86 9.84 -5.91 10.19
#